data_AF-A0A914N0Y0-F1
#
_entry.id   AF-A0A914N0Y0-F1
#
_cell.length_a   1.000
_cell.length_b   1.000
_cell.length_c   1.000
_cell.angle_alpha   90.00
_cell.angle_beta   90.00
_cell.angle_gamma   90.00
#
_symmetry.space_group_name_H-M   'P 1'
#
loop_
_entity.id
_entity.type
_entity.pdbx_description
1 polymer ?
#
loop_
_entity_poly.entity_id
_entity_poly.type
_entity_poly.pdbx_seq_one_letter_code
_entity_poly.pdbx_strand_id
1 'polypeptide(L)'
;MGNAIFRKIQTLPQLNQLYHVNEESRHKLRSFQALAFVPHDEVYTFFCILVEDFNYVEQPQILDLLRYFVLTWIGPSYVMQHPPIDPGQEDLNYGANVDAWIRAWIVNENLQNRMALFPIPLWNLTQRIENGLSRSNNSLEAWHHVWSSLLSRRPRLSQFIKRMLKEYTRWEEIVREFQNSPADGIRGKGIRRRAIYLNQDANLQQIYAEFEQRGQNPLQYLRTVSYRLARH
;
A
#
# COMPACT_ATOMS: atom_id res chain seq x y z
N MET A 1 2.86 4.04 0.67
CA MET A 1 3.37 2.81 0.04
C MET A 1 3.76 3.01 -1.44
N GLY A 2 2.84 3.37 -2.34
CA GLY A 2 3.12 3.38 -3.80
C GLY A 2 4.35 4.16 -4.27
N ASN A 3 4.53 5.40 -3.81
CA ASN A 3 5.71 6.21 -4.12
C ASN A 3 7.02 5.60 -3.62
N ALA A 4 7.02 4.90 -2.48
CA ALA A 4 8.20 4.25 -1.94
C ALA A 4 8.61 3.02 -2.76
N ILE A 5 7.64 2.22 -3.19
CA ILE A 5 7.86 1.08 -4.11
C ILE A 5 8.45 1.59 -5.42
N PHE A 6 7.85 2.63 -6.00
CA PHE A 6 8.33 3.20 -7.26
C PHE A 6 9.77 3.70 -7.14
N ARG A 7 10.09 4.45 -6.08
CA ARG A 7 11.48 4.88 -5.81
C ARG A 7 12.42 3.67 -5.65
N LYS A 8 11.99 2.60 -4.98
CA LYS A 8 12.80 1.39 -4.84
C LYS A 8 13.08 0.74 -6.20
N ILE A 9 12.08 0.63 -7.07
CA ILE A 9 12.25 0.12 -8.44
C ILE A 9 13.31 0.94 -9.20
N GLN A 10 13.25 2.26 -9.10
CA GLN A 10 14.22 3.15 -9.76
C GLN A 10 15.67 2.97 -9.25
N THR A 11 15.85 2.55 -8.00
CA THR A 11 17.18 2.28 -7.43
C THR A 11 17.79 0.95 -7.86
N LEU A 12 16.99 0.04 -8.45
CA LEU A 12 17.43 -1.29 -8.87
C LEU A 12 17.63 -1.29 -10.40
N PRO A 13 18.87 -1.28 -10.91
CA PRO A 13 19.15 -1.00 -12.32
C PRO A 13 18.40 -1.90 -13.31
N GLN A 14 18.39 -3.20 -13.04
CA GLN A 14 17.74 -4.21 -13.89
C GLN A 14 16.21 -4.06 -13.88
N LEU A 15 15.60 -3.79 -12.72
CA LEU A 15 14.15 -3.54 -12.63
C LEU A 15 13.77 -2.19 -13.24
N ASN A 16 14.61 -1.16 -13.10
CA ASN A 16 14.38 0.14 -13.72
C ASN A 16 14.34 -0.01 -15.26
N GLN A 17 15.30 -0.73 -15.83
CA GLN A 17 15.29 -1.04 -17.26
C GLN A 17 14.03 -1.83 -17.65
N LEU A 18 13.69 -2.89 -16.92
CA LEU A 18 12.51 -3.71 -17.17
C LEU A 18 11.21 -2.88 -17.15
N TYR A 19 11.08 -1.97 -16.19
CA TYR A 19 9.94 -1.06 -16.04
C TYR A 19 9.77 -0.12 -17.25
N HIS A 20 10.87 0.32 -17.86
CA HIS A 20 10.84 1.21 -19.00
C HIS A 20 10.66 0.48 -20.34
N VAL A 21 11.26 -0.70 -20.50
CA VAL A 21 11.28 -1.45 -21.76
C VAL A 21 10.01 -2.27 -21.98
N ASN A 22 9.45 -2.88 -20.93
CA ASN A 22 8.33 -3.81 -21.05
C ASN A 22 7.08 -3.23 -20.37
N GLU A 23 6.05 -2.95 -21.18
CA GLU A 23 4.77 -2.43 -20.70
C GLU A 23 4.05 -3.42 -19.76
N GLU A 24 4.08 -4.71 -20.06
CA GLU A 24 3.48 -5.74 -19.19
C GLU A 24 4.17 -5.78 -17.83
N SER A 25 5.51 -5.79 -17.81
CA SER A 25 6.29 -5.77 -16.56
C SER A 25 6.03 -4.50 -15.75
N ARG A 26 5.85 -3.35 -16.43
CA ARG A 26 5.46 -2.09 -15.79
C ARG A 26 4.11 -2.21 -15.09
N HIS A 27 3.12 -2.80 -15.74
CA HIS A 27 1.78 -2.99 -15.17
C HIS A 27 1.80 -3.96 -13.98
N LYS A 28 2.55 -5.06 -14.10
CA LYS A 28 2.77 -5.99 -12.97
C LYS A 28 3.45 -5.29 -11.80
N LEU A 29 4.50 -4.49 -12.04
CA LEU A 29 5.21 -3.75 -10.98
C LEU A 29 4.34 -2.69 -10.31
N ARG A 30 3.42 -2.06 -11.05
CA ARG A 30 2.42 -1.15 -10.49
C ARG A 30 1.35 -1.88 -9.66
N SER A 31 1.11 -3.17 -9.93
CA SER A 31 0.11 -3.97 -9.20
C SER A 31 0.49 -4.21 -7.73
N PHE A 32 1.76 -4.06 -7.34
CA PHE A 32 2.12 -4.01 -5.92
C PHE A 32 1.43 -2.86 -5.16
N GLN A 33 1.08 -1.77 -5.84
CA GLN A 33 0.32 -0.67 -5.23
C GLN A 33 -1.15 -1.05 -5.01
N ALA A 34 -1.68 -1.95 -5.83
CA ALA A 34 -3.05 -2.42 -5.72
C ALA A 34 -3.28 -3.27 -4.47
N LEU A 35 -2.23 -3.85 -3.87
CA LEU A 35 -2.30 -4.57 -2.59
C LEU A 35 -2.86 -3.71 -1.45
N ALA A 36 -2.77 -2.37 -1.55
CA ALA A 36 -3.39 -1.48 -0.57
C ALA A 36 -4.93 -1.56 -0.57
N PHE A 37 -5.54 -2.18 -1.56
CA PHE A 37 -7.00 -2.25 -1.71
C PHE A 37 -7.55 -3.67 -1.52
N VAL A 38 -6.69 -4.62 -1.12
CA VAL A 38 -7.06 -6.01 -0.82
C VAL A 38 -7.53 -6.12 0.64
N PRO A 39 -8.50 -6.98 0.99
CA PRO A 39 -8.85 -7.27 2.38
C PRO A 39 -7.61 -7.59 3.23
N HIS A 40 -7.59 -7.11 4.47
CA HIS A 40 -6.38 -7.08 5.30
C HIS A 40 -5.76 -8.47 5.50
N ASP A 41 -6.60 -9.47 5.75
CA ASP A 41 -6.30 -10.88 5.91
C ASP A 41 -5.81 -11.54 4.60
N GLU A 42 -6.30 -11.09 3.45
CA GLU A 42 -5.94 -11.66 2.14
C GLU A 42 -4.69 -11.02 1.49
N VAL A 43 -4.19 -9.90 2.02
CA VAL A 43 -3.05 -9.16 1.45
C VAL A 43 -1.85 -10.05 1.16
N TYR A 44 -1.50 -10.97 2.07
CA TYR A 44 -0.33 -11.81 1.91
C TYR A 44 -0.52 -12.90 0.84
N THR A 45 -1.71 -13.50 0.79
CA THR A 45 -2.09 -14.44 -0.25
C THR A 45 -2.03 -13.77 -1.62
N PHE A 46 -2.63 -12.58 -1.77
CA PHE A 46 -2.60 -11.81 -3.02
C PHE A 46 -1.20 -11.40 -3.43
N PHE A 47 -0.34 -11.07 -2.44
CA PHE A 47 1.06 -10.81 -2.70
C PHE A 47 1.75 -12.05 -3.29
N CYS A 48 1.55 -13.24 -2.70
CA CYS A 48 2.16 -14.47 -3.20
C CYS A 48 1.69 -14.81 -4.63
N ILE A 49 0.38 -14.67 -4.89
CA ILE A 49 -0.21 -14.85 -6.23
C ILE A 49 0.40 -13.87 -7.24
N LEU A 50 0.50 -12.59 -6.88
CA LEU A 50 1.11 -11.56 -7.73
C LEU A 50 2.56 -11.91 -8.07
N VAL A 51 3.34 -12.36 -7.09
CA VAL A 51 4.75 -12.70 -7.28
C VAL A 51 4.94 -13.94 -8.15
N GLU A 52 4.04 -14.91 -8.07
CA GLU A 52 4.09 -16.08 -8.94
C GLU A 52 3.88 -15.69 -10.42
N ASP A 53 2.99 -14.74 -10.70
CA ASP A 53 2.76 -14.18 -12.05
C ASP A 53 3.99 -13.42 -12.63
N PHE A 54 4.96 -13.06 -11.80
CA PHE A 54 6.24 -12.52 -12.25
C PHE A 54 7.24 -13.58 -12.71
N ASN A 55 6.97 -14.87 -12.45
CA ASN A 55 7.91 -15.96 -12.65
C ASN A 55 9.32 -15.62 -12.10
N TYR A 56 9.38 -15.38 -10.78
CA TYR A 56 10.58 -14.88 -10.10
C TYR A 56 11.83 -15.77 -10.28
N VAL A 57 11.65 -17.02 -10.69
CA VAL A 57 12.75 -17.96 -11.03
C VAL A 57 13.48 -17.50 -12.29
N GLU A 58 12.76 -17.05 -13.31
CA GLU A 58 13.32 -16.53 -14.56
C GLU A 58 13.74 -15.06 -14.44
N GLN A 59 13.20 -14.35 -13.45
CA GLN A 59 13.43 -12.92 -13.25
C GLN A 59 14.06 -12.62 -11.88
N PRO A 60 15.31 -13.05 -11.62
CA PRO A 60 15.95 -12.90 -10.32
C PRO A 60 16.09 -11.44 -9.88
N GLN A 61 16.06 -10.48 -10.81
CA GLN A 61 16.03 -9.04 -10.52
C GLN A 61 14.87 -8.62 -9.61
N ILE A 62 13.76 -9.38 -9.58
CA ILE A 62 12.61 -9.07 -8.72
C ILE A 62 12.91 -9.38 -7.25
N LEU A 63 13.84 -10.30 -6.95
CA LEU A 63 14.07 -10.83 -5.60
C LEU A 63 14.42 -9.73 -4.59
N ASP A 64 15.23 -8.75 -4.97
CA ASP A 64 15.58 -7.63 -4.09
C ASP A 64 14.39 -6.72 -3.80
N LEU A 65 13.46 -6.58 -4.76
CA LEU A 65 12.21 -5.89 -4.54
C LEU A 65 11.30 -6.70 -3.61
N LEU A 66 11.22 -8.03 -3.78
CA LEU A 66 10.41 -8.91 -2.91
C LEU A 66 10.91 -8.87 -1.47
N ARG A 67 12.21 -9.02 -1.25
CA ARG A 67 12.83 -8.94 0.07
C ARG A 67 12.56 -7.59 0.71
N TYR A 68 12.76 -6.50 -0.04
CA TYR A 68 12.40 -5.16 0.42
C TYR A 68 10.92 -5.07 0.80
N PHE A 69 10.03 -5.61 -0.03
CA PHE A 69 8.60 -5.51 0.19
C PHE A 69 8.16 -6.27 1.44
N VAL A 70 8.64 -7.52 1.61
CA VAL A 70 8.35 -8.33 2.79
C VAL A 70 8.90 -7.66 4.05
N LEU A 71 10.13 -7.15 4.05
CA LEU A 71 10.71 -6.49 5.22
C LEU A 71 10.02 -5.16 5.57
N THR A 72 9.55 -4.43 4.55
CA THR A 72 9.04 -3.08 4.73
C THR A 72 7.54 -3.05 5.01
N TRP A 73 6.75 -3.87 4.31
CA TRP A 73 5.28 -3.71 4.25
C TRP A 73 4.50 -4.91 4.82
N ILE A 74 4.99 -6.14 4.64
CA ILE A 74 4.28 -7.36 5.10
C ILE A 74 4.73 -7.74 6.51
N GLY A 75 6.03 -7.93 6.70
CA GLY A 75 6.67 -8.32 7.95
C GLY A 75 6.91 -9.83 8.03
N PRO A 76 8.16 -10.28 8.24
CA PRO A 76 8.47 -11.70 8.44
C PRO A 76 7.65 -12.38 9.56
N SER A 77 7.48 -11.70 10.70
CA SER A 77 6.66 -12.22 11.80
C SER A 77 5.20 -12.42 11.41
N TYR A 78 4.65 -11.56 10.55
CA TYR A 78 3.29 -11.72 10.05
C TYR A 78 3.19 -12.95 9.15
N VAL A 79 4.14 -13.13 8.22
CA VAL A 79 4.20 -14.30 7.35
C VAL A 79 4.24 -15.60 8.14
N MET A 80 5.09 -15.68 9.17
CA MET A 80 5.22 -16.89 9.98
C MET A 80 3.95 -17.24 10.78
N GLN A 81 3.15 -16.23 11.13
CA GLN A 81 1.88 -16.41 11.84
C GLN A 81 0.70 -16.65 10.89
N HIS A 82 0.81 -16.20 9.64
CA HIS A 82 -0.20 -16.42 8.61
C HIS A 82 -0.30 -17.91 8.29
N PRO A 83 -1.51 -18.47 8.12
CA PRO A 83 -1.69 -19.84 7.66
C PRO A 83 -0.90 -20.11 6.38
N PRO A 84 -0.17 -21.24 6.27
CA PRO A 84 0.46 -21.64 5.02
C PRO A 84 -0.55 -21.74 3.89
N ILE A 85 -0.16 -21.35 2.69
CA ILE A 85 -1.03 -21.48 1.51
C ILE A 85 -0.98 -22.94 1.06
N ASP A 86 -2.13 -23.62 1.08
CA ASP A 86 -2.23 -25.05 0.75
C ASP A 86 -2.18 -25.27 -0.77
N PRO A 87 -1.18 -26.01 -1.29
CA PRO A 87 -1.12 -26.36 -2.71
C PRO A 87 -2.21 -27.35 -3.17
N GLY A 88 -2.99 -27.93 -2.24
CA GLY A 88 -4.05 -28.91 -2.53
C GLY A 88 -5.44 -28.31 -2.79
N GLN A 89 -5.66 -27.02 -2.56
CA GLN A 89 -6.94 -26.38 -2.88
C GLN A 89 -6.99 -26.00 -4.37
N GLU A 90 -7.86 -26.66 -5.14
CA GLU A 90 -7.98 -26.50 -6.61
C GLU A 90 -8.21 -25.05 -7.07
N ASP A 91 -8.83 -24.20 -6.23
CA ASP A 91 -9.11 -22.80 -6.54
C ASP A 91 -7.99 -21.81 -6.12
N LEU A 92 -7.02 -22.25 -5.30
CA LEU A 92 -6.02 -21.41 -4.61
C LEU A 92 -4.58 -21.91 -4.69
N ASN A 93 -4.27 -22.86 -5.57
CA ASN A 93 -2.90 -23.36 -5.77
C ASN A 93 -1.90 -22.25 -6.22
N TYR A 94 -2.41 -21.07 -6.57
CA TYR A 94 -1.64 -19.86 -6.86
C TYR A 94 -0.99 -19.29 -5.59
N GLY A 95 0.32 -19.16 -5.60
CA GLY A 95 1.13 -18.52 -4.58
C GLY A 95 1.76 -19.48 -3.56
N ALA A 96 1.39 -20.76 -3.54
CA ALA A 96 1.93 -21.74 -2.58
C ALA A 96 3.45 -21.91 -2.69
N ASN A 97 3.98 -21.95 -3.93
CA ASN A 97 5.42 -22.02 -4.18
C ASN A 97 6.15 -20.77 -3.65
N VAL A 98 5.53 -19.60 -3.82
CA VAL A 98 6.08 -18.33 -3.34
C VAL A 98 6.04 -18.28 -1.82
N ASP A 99 4.93 -18.68 -1.19
CA ASP A 99 4.79 -18.77 0.27
C ASP A 99 5.89 -19.66 0.88
N ALA A 100 6.05 -20.86 0.35
CA ALA A 100 7.10 -21.80 0.77
C ALA A 100 8.50 -21.18 0.63
N TRP A 101 8.80 -20.54 -0.50
CA TRP A 101 10.08 -19.87 -0.73
C TRP A 101 10.32 -18.72 0.27
N ILE A 102 9.32 -17.86 0.51
CA ILE A 102 9.43 -16.74 1.46
C ILE A 102 9.67 -17.25 2.87
N ARG A 103 8.91 -18.25 3.32
CA ARG A 103 9.06 -18.84 4.67
C ARG A 103 10.44 -19.45 4.85
N ALA A 104 10.93 -20.22 3.87
CA ALA A 104 12.27 -20.79 3.90
C ALA A 104 13.34 -19.69 3.98
N TRP A 105 13.21 -18.63 3.17
CA TRP A 105 14.11 -17.47 3.22
C TRP A 105 14.09 -16.77 4.59
N ILE A 106 12.92 -16.53 5.18
CA ILE A 106 12.78 -15.92 6.51
C ILE A 106 13.50 -16.75 7.59
N VAL A 107 13.35 -18.08 7.53
CA VAL A 107 13.99 -19.00 8.48
C VAL A 107 15.50 -18.98 8.30
N ASN A 108 15.99 -19.10 7.06
CA ASN A 108 17.41 -19.13 6.75
C ASN A 108 18.14 -17.84 7.19
N GLU A 109 17.47 -16.69 7.09
CA GLU A 109 18.01 -15.38 7.49
C GLU A 109 17.74 -15.03 8.97
N ASN A 110 17.14 -15.94 9.75
CA ASN A 110 16.76 -15.71 11.15
C ASN A 110 15.89 -14.46 11.37
N LEU A 111 14.91 -14.26 10.49
CA LEU A 111 14.05 -13.07 10.50
C LEU A 111 12.68 -13.29 11.15
N GLN A 112 12.41 -14.46 11.75
CA GLN A 112 11.07 -14.89 12.18
C GLN A 112 10.37 -13.89 13.10
N ASN A 113 11.11 -13.20 13.97
CA ASN A 113 10.55 -12.24 14.93
C ASN A 113 10.56 -10.79 14.43
N ARG A 114 10.99 -10.55 13.19
CA ARG A 114 11.10 -9.21 12.63
C ARG A 114 9.72 -8.71 12.20
N MET A 115 9.32 -7.57 12.75
CA MET A 115 8.12 -6.86 12.32
C MET A 115 8.36 -6.11 11.00
N ALA A 116 7.28 -5.82 10.27
CA ALA A 116 7.34 -4.90 9.14
C ALA A 116 7.74 -3.51 9.62
N LEU A 117 8.48 -2.75 8.79
CA LEU A 117 8.73 -1.34 9.07
C LEU A 117 7.42 -0.52 9.09
N PHE A 118 6.49 -0.88 8.23
CA PHE A 118 5.15 -0.31 8.12
C PHE A 118 4.12 -1.46 8.02
N PRO A 119 3.54 -1.91 9.15
CA PRO A 119 2.55 -2.99 9.15
C PRO A 119 1.33 -2.71 8.26
N ILE A 120 0.68 -3.77 7.76
CA ILE A 120 -0.48 -3.72 6.86
C ILE A 120 -1.55 -2.70 7.27
N PRO A 121 -1.98 -2.60 8.55
CA PRO A 121 -3.00 -1.63 8.97
C PRO A 121 -2.65 -0.15 8.67
N LEU A 122 -1.36 0.19 8.55
CA LEU A 122 -0.92 1.57 8.33
C LEU A 122 -1.06 2.03 6.88
N TRP A 123 -1.05 1.09 5.93
CA TRP A 123 -1.02 1.42 4.51
C TRP A 123 -2.16 0.80 3.70
N ASN A 124 -2.89 -0.16 4.28
CA ASN A 124 -4.10 -0.69 3.70
C ASN A 124 -5.23 0.37 3.71
N LEU A 125 -5.97 0.42 2.61
CA LEU A 125 -7.01 1.41 2.33
C LEU A 125 -8.38 0.76 2.11
N THR A 126 -8.51 -0.56 2.23
CA THR A 126 -9.74 -1.31 1.91
C THR A 126 -10.91 -0.86 2.77
N GLN A 127 -10.73 -0.89 4.09
CA GLN A 127 -11.75 -0.37 5.03
C GLN A 127 -12.05 1.11 4.81
N ARG A 128 -11.07 1.90 4.38
CA ARG A 128 -11.29 3.32 4.07
C ARG A 128 -12.16 3.47 2.83
N ILE A 129 -11.92 2.66 1.80
CA ILE A 129 -12.75 2.64 0.60
C ILE A 129 -14.18 2.21 0.94
N GLU A 130 -14.36 1.13 1.70
CA GLU A 130 -15.69 0.65 2.11
C GLU A 130 -16.48 1.74 2.85
N ASN A 131 -15.81 2.48 3.74
CA ASN A 131 -16.41 3.56 4.51
C ASN A 131 -16.46 4.92 3.79
N GLY A 132 -16.06 5.00 2.51
CA GLY A 132 -16.01 6.26 1.74
C GLY A 132 -15.00 7.30 2.24
N LEU A 133 -14.00 6.85 3.00
CA LEU A 133 -12.96 7.63 3.65
C LEU A 133 -11.72 7.89 2.77
N SER A 134 -10.86 8.74 3.32
CA SER A 134 -9.64 9.29 2.73
C SER A 134 -8.57 8.30 2.33
N ARG A 135 -8.32 8.16 1.01
CA ARG A 135 -7.15 7.44 0.50
C ARG A 135 -5.85 8.22 0.69
N SER A 136 -5.88 9.55 0.61
CA SER A 136 -4.65 10.35 0.64
C SER A 136 -4.22 10.69 2.08
N ASN A 137 -2.92 10.59 2.33
CA ASN A 137 -2.28 11.00 3.57
C ASN A 137 -1.86 12.49 3.53
N ASN A 138 -2.43 13.26 2.59
CA ASN A 138 -2.05 14.65 2.31
C ASN A 138 -2.06 15.53 3.57
N SER A 139 -2.98 15.28 4.49
CA SER A 139 -3.03 16.02 5.76
C SER A 139 -1.88 15.66 6.70
N LEU A 140 -1.49 14.40 6.80
CA LEU A 140 -0.33 14.00 7.60
C LEU A 140 0.97 14.46 6.95
N GLU A 141 1.08 14.38 5.61
CA GLU A 141 2.23 14.90 4.87
C GLU A 141 2.34 16.42 5.04
N ALA A 142 1.23 17.16 4.94
CA ALA A 142 1.19 18.59 5.22
C ALA A 142 1.58 18.90 6.68
N TRP A 143 1.10 18.12 7.64
CA TRP A 143 1.46 18.24 9.05
C TRP A 143 2.96 17.99 9.26
N HIS A 144 3.52 16.91 8.72
CA HIS A 144 4.95 16.62 8.75
C HIS A 144 5.78 17.70 8.06
N HIS A 145 5.31 18.29 6.97
CA HIS A 145 5.98 19.40 6.29
C HIS A 145 6.00 20.65 7.15
N VAL A 146 4.89 20.99 7.82
CA VAL A 146 4.83 22.10 8.79
C VAL A 146 5.86 21.87 9.90
N TRP A 147 5.95 20.66 10.45
CA TRP A 147 6.90 20.33 11.51
C TRP A 147 8.35 20.29 11.06
N SER A 148 8.63 19.68 9.91
CA SER A 148 9.98 19.63 9.33
C SER A 148 10.50 21.04 9.02
N SER A 149 9.62 21.90 8.50
CA SER A 149 9.93 23.32 8.27
C SER A 149 10.15 24.09 9.57
N LEU A 150 9.36 23.81 10.61
CA LEU A 150 9.53 24.46 11.90
C LEU A 150 10.83 24.01 12.59
N LEU A 151 11.07 22.70 12.69
CA LEU A 151 12.21 22.10 13.38
C LEU A 151 13.55 22.42 12.70
N SER A 152 13.58 22.50 11.37
CA SER A 152 14.78 22.91 10.63
C SER A 152 15.22 24.35 10.97
N ARG A 153 14.30 25.20 11.43
CA ARG A 153 14.59 26.59 11.86
C ARG A 153 14.96 26.73 13.34
N ARG A 154 15.08 25.62 14.09
CA ARG A 154 15.42 25.58 15.53
C ARG A 154 14.64 26.61 16.37
N PRO A 155 13.32 26.45 16.51
CA PRO A 155 12.46 27.43 17.16
C PRO A 155 12.76 27.51 18.65
N ARG A 156 12.50 28.67 19.27
CA ARG A 156 12.48 28.78 20.74
C ARG A 156 11.34 27.93 21.31
N LEU A 157 11.51 27.40 22.52
CA LEU A 157 10.52 26.54 23.19
C LEU A 157 9.12 27.17 23.22
N SER A 158 9.02 28.47 23.48
CA SER A 158 7.73 29.18 23.48
C SER A 158 7.04 29.22 22.10
N GLN A 159 7.82 29.31 21.03
CA GLN A 159 7.32 29.27 19.65
C GLN A 159 6.93 27.86 19.24
N PHE A 160 7.68 26.86 19.70
CA PHE A 160 7.35 25.45 19.54
C PHE A 160 6.03 25.11 20.25
N ILE A 161 5.87 25.46 21.53
CA ILE A 161 4.65 25.22 22.31
C ILE A 161 3.45 25.93 21.68
N LYS A 162 3.58 27.20 21.28
CA LYS A 162 2.50 27.93 20.59
C LYS A 162 2.09 27.23 19.29
N ARG A 163 3.05 26.68 18.54
CA ARG A 163 2.75 25.95 17.30
C ARG A 163 2.12 24.58 17.59
N MET A 164 2.58 23.87 18.62
CA MET A 164 1.97 22.62 19.09
C MET A 164 0.51 22.82 19.46
N LEU A 165 0.21 23.84 20.27
CA LEU A 165 -1.15 24.12 20.70
C LEU A 165 -2.06 24.45 19.50
N LYS A 166 -1.56 25.27 18.56
CA LYS A 166 -2.29 25.60 17.33
C LYS A 166 -2.57 24.38 16.45
N GLU A 167 -1.57 23.52 16.25
CA GLU A 167 -1.74 22.29 15.45
C GLU A 167 -2.61 21.26 16.18
N TYR A 168 -2.59 21.22 17.52
CA TYR A 168 -3.47 20.37 18.33
C TYR A 168 -4.93 20.81 18.23
N THR A 169 -5.23 22.11 18.40
CA THR A 169 -6.59 22.64 18.20
C THR A 169 -7.07 22.41 16.78
N ARG A 170 -6.17 22.62 15.80
CA ARG A 170 -6.45 22.28 14.41
C ARG A 170 -6.74 20.79 14.27
N TRP A 171 -5.99 19.90 14.92
CA TRP A 171 -6.23 18.45 14.94
C TRP A 171 -7.57 18.06 15.59
N GLU A 172 -8.02 18.73 16.63
CA GLU A 172 -9.33 18.48 17.23
C GLU A 172 -10.47 18.93 16.32
N GLU A 173 -10.35 20.10 15.68
CA GLU A 173 -11.28 20.55 14.64
C GLU A 173 -11.30 19.57 13.46
N ILE A 174 -10.10 19.10 13.08
CA ILE A 174 -9.86 18.09 12.07
C ILE A 174 -10.57 16.79 12.40
N VAL A 175 -10.41 16.22 13.61
CA VAL A 175 -11.01 14.93 13.97
C VAL A 175 -12.53 15.03 14.05
N ARG A 176 -13.06 16.15 14.56
CA ARG A 176 -14.50 16.44 14.54
C ARG A 176 -15.05 16.61 13.13
N GLU A 177 -14.32 17.27 12.24
CA GLU A 177 -14.67 17.35 10.83
C GLU A 177 -14.48 16.01 10.13
N PHE A 178 -13.47 15.20 10.46
CA PHE A 178 -13.11 13.93 9.82
C PHE A 178 -14.16 12.85 10.01
N GLN A 179 -14.86 12.85 11.16
CA GLN A 179 -16.04 12.02 11.37
C GLN A 179 -17.21 12.37 10.42
N ASN A 180 -17.15 13.54 9.76
CA ASN A 180 -18.19 14.07 8.88
C ASN A 180 -17.67 14.57 7.51
N SER A 181 -16.37 14.41 7.19
CA SER A 181 -15.70 15.06 6.04
C SER A 181 -14.95 14.07 5.15
N PRO A 182 -14.81 14.37 3.84
CA PRO A 182 -14.42 13.39 2.85
C PRO A 182 -12.91 13.25 2.66
N ALA A 183 -12.62 12.33 1.74
CA ALA A 183 -11.44 11.53 1.54
C ALA A 183 -10.07 12.19 1.16
N ASP A 184 -9.84 13.48 1.41
CA ASP A 184 -8.56 14.15 1.04
C ASP A 184 -7.85 14.85 2.21
N GLY A 185 -8.32 14.57 3.43
CA GLY A 185 -7.93 15.32 4.61
C GLY A 185 -8.43 16.77 4.58
N ILE A 186 -8.03 17.56 5.58
CA ILE A 186 -8.73 18.77 5.96
C ILE A 186 -8.31 19.93 5.07
N ARG A 187 -9.14 20.20 4.08
CA ARG A 187 -9.14 21.45 3.33
C ARG A 187 -10.02 22.43 4.09
N GLY A 188 -9.57 23.68 4.22
CA GLY A 188 -10.35 24.73 4.87
C GLY A 188 -11.78 24.83 4.30
N LYS A 189 -12.71 25.33 5.14
CA LYS A 189 -14.13 25.48 4.83
C LYS A 189 -14.40 25.82 3.34
N GLY A 190 -15.21 24.99 2.68
CA GLY A 190 -15.81 25.30 1.37
C GLY A 190 -15.16 24.67 0.13
N ILE A 191 -14.12 23.84 0.26
CA ILE A 191 -13.46 23.24 -0.90
C ILE A 191 -14.14 21.91 -1.27
N ARG A 192 -14.95 21.92 -2.34
CA ARG A 192 -15.54 20.71 -2.92
C ARG A 192 -14.46 19.79 -3.49
N ARG A 193 -14.61 18.48 -3.28
CA ARG A 193 -13.76 17.45 -3.89
C ARG A 193 -13.81 17.62 -5.41
N ARG A 194 -12.65 17.58 -6.09
CA ARG A 194 -12.64 17.54 -7.56
C ARG A 194 -13.39 16.27 -7.97
N ALA A 195 -14.38 16.39 -8.85
CA ALA A 195 -15.22 15.27 -9.31
C ALA A 195 -14.39 14.05 -9.77
N ILE A 196 -13.19 14.30 -10.30
CA ILE A 196 -12.22 13.28 -10.68
C ILE A 196 -11.90 12.31 -9.53
N TYR A 197 -11.63 12.81 -8.32
CA TYR A 197 -11.30 11.93 -7.19
C TYR A 197 -12.52 11.19 -6.66
N LEU A 198 -13.71 11.82 -6.66
CA LEU A 198 -14.97 11.16 -6.26
C LEU A 198 -15.27 9.99 -7.19
N ASN A 199 -15.17 10.22 -8.50
CA ASN A 199 -15.40 9.20 -9.50
C ASN A 199 -14.39 8.05 -9.42
N GLN A 200 -13.14 8.33 -9.05
CA GLN A 200 -12.14 7.28 -8.82
C GLN A 200 -12.49 6.40 -7.62
N ASP A 201 -12.87 6.98 -6.48
CA ASP A 201 -13.21 6.18 -5.30
C ASP A 201 -14.47 5.35 -5.53
N ALA A 202 -15.49 5.93 -6.17
CA ALA A 202 -16.69 5.19 -6.57
C ALA A 202 -16.36 4.03 -7.53
N ASN A 203 -15.41 4.24 -8.46
CA ASN A 203 -14.93 3.15 -9.33
C ASN A 203 -14.21 2.05 -8.54
N LEU A 204 -13.36 2.40 -7.58
CA LEU A 204 -12.64 1.40 -6.77
C LEU A 204 -13.60 0.62 -5.86
N GLN A 205 -14.60 1.29 -5.26
CA GLN A 205 -15.68 0.63 -4.52
C GLN A 205 -16.44 -0.35 -5.41
N GLN A 206 -16.78 0.05 -6.64
CA GLN A 206 -17.46 -0.81 -7.59
C GLN A 206 -16.59 -2.03 -7.97
N ILE A 207 -15.30 -1.84 -8.25
CA ILE A 207 -14.38 -2.95 -8.60
C ILE A 207 -14.28 -3.95 -7.45
N TYR A 208 -14.22 -3.47 -6.21
CA TYR A 208 -14.20 -4.34 -5.04
C TYR A 208 -15.52 -5.09 -4.86
N ALA A 209 -16.66 -4.40 -4.98
CA ALA A 209 -17.97 -5.04 -4.93
C ALA A 209 -18.15 -6.10 -6.03
N GLU A 210 -17.63 -5.83 -7.24
CA GLU A 210 -17.64 -6.79 -8.34
C GLU A 210 -16.72 -7.99 -8.10
N PHE A 211 -15.57 -7.78 -7.42
CA PHE A 211 -14.65 -8.84 -7.02
C PHE A 211 -15.31 -9.79 -6.02
N GLU A 212 -15.85 -9.24 -4.92
CA GLU A 212 -16.58 -9.96 -3.87
C GLU A 212 -17.75 -10.77 -4.45
N GLN A 213 -18.55 -10.18 -5.33
CA GLN A 213 -19.75 -10.81 -5.86
C GLN A 213 -19.48 -11.89 -6.92
N ARG A 214 -18.42 -11.74 -7.72
CA ARG A 214 -18.17 -12.59 -8.89
C ARG A 214 -17.07 -13.63 -8.67
N GLY A 215 -16.37 -13.60 -7.54
CA GLY A 215 -15.22 -14.48 -7.28
C GLY A 215 -14.15 -14.34 -8.37
N GLN A 216 -13.85 -13.11 -8.78
CA GLN A 216 -12.91 -12.88 -9.88
C GLN A 216 -11.49 -13.36 -9.52
N ASN A 217 -10.69 -13.69 -10.54
CA ASN A 217 -9.29 -14.04 -10.36
C ASN A 217 -8.52 -12.91 -9.63
N PRO A 218 -7.79 -13.20 -8.52
CA PRO A 218 -7.03 -12.19 -7.76
C PRO A 218 -6.06 -11.35 -8.60
N LEU A 219 -5.40 -11.94 -9.60
CA LEU A 219 -4.52 -11.21 -10.51
C LEU A 219 -5.29 -10.21 -11.37
N GLN A 220 -6.47 -10.62 -11.86
CA GLN A 220 -7.30 -9.76 -12.68
C GLN A 220 -7.80 -8.55 -11.87
N TYR A 221 -8.16 -8.78 -10.60
CA TYR A 221 -8.48 -7.71 -9.66
C TYR A 221 -7.32 -6.72 -9.50
N LEU A 222 -6.13 -7.21 -9.15
CA LEU A 222 -4.93 -6.38 -8.94
C LEU A 222 -4.55 -5.57 -10.19
N ARG A 223 -4.61 -6.19 -11.37
CA ARG A 223 -4.33 -5.54 -12.65
C ARG A 223 -5.38 -4.46 -12.97
N THR A 224 -6.65 -4.73 -12.71
CA THR A 224 -7.74 -3.77 -12.92
C THR A 224 -7.57 -2.54 -12.03
N VAL A 225 -7.30 -2.75 -10.74
CA VAL A 225 -7.02 -1.66 -9.79
C VAL A 225 -5.78 -0.87 -10.23
N SER A 226 -4.68 -1.56 -10.55
CA SER A 226 -3.43 -0.94 -11.04
C SER A 226 -3.63 -0.07 -12.28
N TYR A 227 -4.35 -0.56 -13.28
CA TYR A 227 -4.66 0.17 -14.51
C TYR A 227 -5.45 1.45 -14.25
N ARG A 228 -6.40 1.41 -13.31
CA ARG A 228 -7.22 2.57 -12.92
C ARG A 228 -6.43 3.61 -12.14
N LEU A 229 -5.50 3.17 -11.30
CA LEU A 229 -4.57 4.07 -10.60
C LEU A 229 -3.59 4.75 -11.56
N ALA A 230 -3.20 4.07 -12.65
CA ALA A 230 -2.22 4.55 -13.62
C ALA A 230 -2.74 5.64 -14.60
N ARG A 231 -4.07 5.74 -14.79
CA ARG A 231 -4.69 6.67 -15.74
C ARG A 231 -4.80 8.13 -15.23
N HIS A 232 -4.25 8.42 -14.05
CA HIS A 232 -4.35 9.72 -13.37
C HIS A 232 -3.06 10.06 -12.62
#